data_AF-A0A2E1C0U3-F1
#
_entry.id   AF-A0A2E1C0U3-F1
#
_cell.length_a   1.000
_cell.length_b   1.000
_cell.length_c   1.000
_cell.angle_alpha   90.00
_cell.angle_beta   90.00
_cell.angle_gamma   90.00
#
_symmetry.space_group_name_H-M   'P 1'
#
loop_
_entity.id
_entity.type
_entity.pdbx_description
1 polymer ?
#
loop_
_entity_poly.entity_id
_entity_poly.type
_entity_poly.pdbx_seq_one_letter_code
_entity_poly.pdbx_strand_id
1 'polypeptide(L)'
;WFQPKYEDLGKLHKEKSEAYKQRILLPAIRSAARSVVGRYTPEQLYSSKRDAIQLEIFEETKKIVDDQYIQLNEILVRDVTLPSTIKQAIERKLKQEQESLEYEFRLVTASKEAEKQRIEAQGKADANRILAASLTSNILKDKGIEATIKLAESSNSKVVVIGSGDDGLPLILGNN
;
A
#
# COMPACT_ATOMS: atom_id res chain seq x y z
N TRP A 1 16.58 35.02 0.41
CA TRP A 1 17.78 35.87 0.51
C TRP A 1 17.93 36.72 -0.74
N PHE A 2 18.26 37.99 -0.59
CA PHE A 2 18.47 38.93 -1.70
C PHE A 2 19.49 39.99 -1.32
N GLN A 3 20.08 40.63 -2.32
CA GLN A 3 20.97 41.78 -2.15
C GLN A 3 20.81 42.76 -3.33
N PRO A 4 21.03 44.07 -3.15
CA PRO A 4 21.18 44.99 -4.28
C PRO A 4 22.35 44.60 -5.19
N LYS A 5 22.24 44.86 -6.49
CA LYS A 5 23.40 44.84 -7.39
C LYS A 5 24.28 46.05 -7.05
N TYR A 6 25.46 45.80 -6.48
CA TYR A 6 26.33 46.86 -5.95
C TYR A 6 26.70 47.93 -6.99
N GLU A 7 26.90 47.53 -8.24
CA GLU A 7 27.22 48.39 -9.37
C GLU A 7 26.09 49.40 -9.72
N ASP A 8 24.84 49.06 -9.42
CA ASP A 8 23.66 49.86 -9.73
C ASP A 8 22.97 50.45 -8.49
N LEU A 9 23.63 50.42 -7.32
CA LEU A 9 23.04 50.84 -6.05
C LEU A 9 22.49 52.27 -6.09
N GLY A 10 23.19 53.20 -6.76
CA GLY A 10 22.73 54.58 -6.94
C GLY A 10 21.45 54.68 -7.79
N LYS A 11 21.31 53.85 -8.84
CA LYS A 11 20.11 53.80 -9.67
C LYS A 11 18.94 53.17 -8.93
N LEU A 12 19.20 52.08 -8.19
CA LEU A 12 18.19 51.46 -7.33
C LEU A 12 17.59 52.48 -6.37
N HIS A 13 18.42 53.25 -5.68
CA HIS A 13 17.95 54.24 -4.72
C HIS A 13 17.18 55.39 -5.39
N LYS A 14 17.68 55.89 -6.52
CA LYS A 14 17.07 57.01 -7.25
C LYS A 14 15.73 56.65 -7.90
N GLU A 15 15.65 55.48 -8.53
CA GLU A 15 14.47 55.08 -9.31
C GLU A 15 13.45 54.31 -8.49
N LYS A 16 13.90 53.49 -7.54
CA LYS A 16 13.05 52.54 -6.79
C LYS A 16 12.87 52.89 -5.33
N SER A 17 13.63 53.87 -4.82
CA SER A 17 13.64 54.31 -3.42
C SER A 17 14.13 53.24 -2.45
N GLU A 18 14.38 53.62 -1.19
CA GLU A 18 14.70 52.71 -0.08
C GLU A 18 13.63 51.64 0.14
N ALA A 19 12.38 51.95 -0.25
CA ALA A 19 11.23 51.07 -0.12
C ALA A 19 11.17 49.96 -1.21
N TYR A 20 12.21 49.75 -2.02
CA TYR A 20 12.24 48.75 -3.10
C TYR A 20 11.85 47.33 -2.62
N LYS A 21 12.21 46.96 -1.38
CA LYS A 21 11.81 45.68 -0.77
C LYS A 21 10.28 45.52 -0.73
N GLN A 22 9.57 46.55 -0.26
CA GLN A 22 8.12 46.51 -0.09
C GLN A 22 7.36 46.78 -1.39
N ARG A 23 7.93 47.61 -2.27
CA ARG A 23 7.27 48.07 -3.50
C ARG A 23 7.51 47.18 -4.70
N ILE A 24 8.61 46.42 -4.71
CA ILE A 24 9.04 45.64 -5.87
C ILE A 24 9.23 44.18 -5.49
N LEU A 25 10.14 43.90 -4.55
CA LEU A 25 10.54 42.53 -4.26
C LEU A 25 9.38 41.69 -3.68
N LEU A 26 8.71 42.17 -2.62
CA LEU A 26 7.61 41.43 -2.02
C LEU A 26 6.40 41.26 -2.98
N PRO A 27 5.98 42.28 -3.74
CA PRO A 27 4.97 42.11 -4.79
C PRO A 27 5.38 41.11 -5.88
N ALA A 28 6.64 41.14 -6.35
CA ALA A 28 7.15 40.20 -7.35
C ALA A 28 7.08 38.75 -6.84
N ILE A 29 7.57 38.51 -5.61
CA ILE A 29 7.49 37.19 -4.97
C ILE A 29 6.04 36.74 -4.85
N ARG A 30 5.12 37.61 -4.40
CA ARG A 30 3.71 37.26 -4.24
C ARG A 30 3.04 36.93 -5.57
N SER A 31 3.36 37.68 -6.62
CA SER A 31 2.85 37.45 -7.98
C SER A 31 3.36 36.11 -8.54
N ALA A 32 4.67 35.88 -8.47
CA ALA A 32 5.29 34.63 -8.90
C ALA A 32 4.74 33.44 -8.10
N ALA A 33 4.67 33.54 -6.77
CA ALA A 33 4.09 32.51 -5.91
C ALA A 33 2.65 32.19 -6.30
N ARG A 34 1.80 33.20 -6.52
CA ARG A 34 0.41 32.99 -6.92
C ARG A 34 0.30 32.31 -8.29
N SER A 35 1.13 32.72 -9.25
CA SER A 35 1.16 32.15 -10.60
C SER A 35 1.61 30.69 -10.57
N VAL A 36 2.70 30.38 -9.85
CA VAL A 36 3.22 29.02 -9.71
C VAL A 36 2.21 28.14 -8.99
N VAL A 37 1.76 28.53 -7.81
CA VAL A 37 0.82 27.74 -6.99
C VAL A 37 -0.48 27.44 -7.73
N GLY A 38 -0.97 28.35 -8.57
CA GLY A 38 -2.17 28.14 -9.38
C GLY A 38 -2.06 27.03 -10.43
N ARG A 39 -0.84 26.58 -10.77
CA ARG A 39 -0.59 25.46 -11.69
C ARG A 39 -0.60 24.09 -11.02
N TYR A 40 -0.61 24.06 -9.69
CA TYR A 40 -0.51 22.83 -8.89
C TYR A 40 -1.84 22.52 -8.21
N THR A 41 -2.13 21.22 -8.07
CA THR A 41 -3.28 20.81 -7.26
C THR A 41 -2.95 20.96 -5.76
N PRO A 42 -3.96 21.18 -4.89
CA PRO A 42 -3.74 21.28 -3.45
C PRO A 42 -2.92 20.13 -2.83
N GLU A 43 -3.07 18.91 -3.35
CA GLU A 43 -2.32 17.73 -2.92
C GLU A 43 -0.83 17.83 -3.27
N GLN A 44 -0.51 18.37 -4.45
CA GLN A 44 0.85 18.54 -4.92
C GLN A 44 1.62 19.56 -4.06
N LEU A 45 0.94 20.60 -3.58
CA LEU A 45 1.52 21.62 -2.70
C LEU A 45 2.02 21.06 -1.35
N TYR A 46 1.44 19.93 -0.90
CA TYR A 46 1.82 19.25 0.34
C TYR A 46 2.78 18.07 0.13
N SER A 47 3.12 17.76 -1.11
CA SER A 47 3.89 16.57 -1.50
C SER A 47 5.38 16.87 -1.77
N SER A 48 6.08 15.88 -2.32
CA SER A 48 7.48 15.97 -2.76
C SER A 48 7.75 17.05 -3.83
N LYS A 49 6.72 17.65 -4.42
CA LYS A 49 6.88 18.74 -5.41
C LYS A 49 7.23 20.10 -4.81
N ARG A 50 7.36 20.21 -3.48
CA ARG A 50 7.70 21.46 -2.78
C ARG A 50 8.98 22.10 -3.30
N ASP A 51 10.02 21.32 -3.54
CA ASP A 51 11.30 21.83 -4.00
C ASP A 51 11.22 22.37 -5.43
N ALA A 52 10.45 21.68 -6.30
CA ALA A 52 10.16 22.15 -7.65
C ALA A 52 9.37 23.46 -7.65
N ILE A 53 8.34 23.56 -6.80
CA ILE A 53 7.56 24.80 -6.61
C ILE A 53 8.47 25.93 -6.13
N GLN A 54 9.35 25.67 -5.17
CA GLN A 54 10.27 26.67 -4.64
C GLN A 54 11.23 27.18 -5.74
N LEU A 55 11.78 26.26 -6.54
CA LEU A 55 12.65 26.59 -7.66
C LEU A 55 11.92 27.42 -8.71
N GLU A 56 10.69 27.04 -9.08
CA GLU A 56 9.88 27.82 -10.02
C GLU A 56 9.57 29.23 -9.51
N ILE A 57 9.21 29.38 -8.23
CA ILE A 57 8.97 30.70 -7.63
C ILE A 57 10.25 31.53 -7.67
N PHE A 58 11.40 30.91 -7.39
CA PHE A 58 12.70 31.57 -7.48
C PHE A 58 12.99 32.07 -8.90
N GLU A 59 12.89 31.21 -9.92
CA GLU A 59 13.18 31.57 -11.31
C GLU A 59 12.23 32.65 -11.83
N GLU A 60 10.93 32.52 -11.56
CA GLU A 60 9.94 33.53 -11.97
C GLU A 60 10.14 34.86 -11.25
N THR A 61 10.43 34.84 -9.95
CA THR A 61 10.74 36.08 -9.22
C THR A 61 12.02 36.72 -9.74
N LYS A 62 13.07 35.91 -9.98
CA LYS A 62 14.36 36.38 -10.50
C LYS A 62 14.17 37.15 -11.80
N LYS A 63 13.41 36.60 -12.76
CA LYS A 63 13.06 37.28 -14.02
C LYS A 63 12.38 38.64 -13.79
N ILE A 64 11.46 38.73 -12.83
CA ILE A 64 10.72 39.97 -12.56
C ILE A 64 11.63 41.06 -11.95
N VAL A 65 12.59 40.67 -11.10
CA VAL A 65 13.42 41.63 -10.35
C VAL A 65 14.78 41.90 -10.98
N ASP A 66 15.16 41.19 -12.05
CA ASP A 66 16.49 41.29 -12.66
C ASP A 66 16.75 42.70 -13.21
N ASP A 67 15.76 43.30 -13.87
CA ASP A 67 15.77 44.67 -14.39
C ASP A 67 15.52 45.74 -13.30
N GLN A 68 15.39 45.33 -12.04
CA GLN A 68 15.10 46.21 -10.91
C GLN A 68 16.32 46.41 -10.01
N TYR A 69 17.53 46.09 -10.50
CA TYR A 69 18.80 46.22 -9.79
C TYR A 69 18.90 45.38 -8.50
N ILE A 70 18.11 44.32 -8.40
CA ILE A 70 18.05 43.42 -7.24
C ILE A 70 18.56 42.05 -7.66
N GLN A 71 19.52 41.53 -6.92
CA GLN A 71 19.98 40.15 -7.05
C GLN A 71 19.21 39.27 -6.06
N LEU A 72 18.43 38.33 -6.58
CA LEU A 72 17.77 37.30 -5.80
C LEU A 72 18.72 36.09 -5.66
N ASN A 73 19.04 35.72 -4.43
CA ASN A 73 19.93 34.59 -4.16
C ASN A 73 19.15 33.30 -3.89
N GLU A 74 18.04 33.41 -3.16
CA GLU A 74 17.25 32.23 -2.79
C GLU A 74 15.85 32.65 -2.35
N ILE A 75 14.85 31.79 -2.59
CA ILE A 75 13.53 31.86 -1.96
C ILE A 75 13.33 30.58 -1.18
N LEU A 76 12.94 30.72 0.09
CA LEU A 76 12.54 29.61 0.95
C LEU A 76 11.05 29.72 1.20
N VAL A 77 10.29 28.73 0.75
CA VAL A 77 8.94 28.52 1.25
C VAL A 77 9.10 27.97 2.67
N ARG A 78 8.29 28.41 3.64
CA ARG A 78 8.28 27.83 5.00
C ARG A 78 7.08 26.91 5.14
N ASP A 79 5.90 27.50 5.14
CA ASP A 79 4.64 26.79 5.33
C ASP A 79 3.66 27.16 4.21
N VAL A 80 2.93 26.14 3.75
CA VAL A 80 1.74 26.32 2.91
C VAL A 80 0.54 26.04 3.82
N THR A 81 -0.34 27.03 3.98
CA THR A 81 -1.54 26.87 4.79
C THR A 81 -2.75 26.79 3.87
N LEU A 82 -3.35 25.61 3.76
CA LEU A 82 -4.65 25.45 3.11
C LEU A 82 -5.79 25.77 4.07
N PRO A 83 -6.92 26.30 3.58
CA PRO A 83 -8.15 26.36 4.34
C PRO A 83 -8.54 24.97 4.87
N SER A 84 -9.10 24.91 6.07
CA SER A 84 -9.46 23.65 6.76
C SER A 84 -10.38 22.77 5.92
N THR A 85 -11.33 23.36 5.20
CA THR A 85 -12.28 22.67 4.31
C THR A 85 -11.58 21.91 3.19
N ILE A 86 -10.56 22.50 2.57
CA ILE A 86 -9.80 21.88 1.48
C ILE A 86 -8.92 20.76 2.03
N LYS A 87 -8.24 21.00 3.15
CA LYS A 87 -7.43 19.97 3.83
C LYS A 87 -8.26 18.72 4.16
N GLN A 88 -9.44 18.91 4.76
CA GLN A 88 -10.35 17.81 5.09
C GLN A 88 -10.86 17.07 3.84
N ALA A 89 -11.15 17.80 2.75
CA ALA A 89 -11.57 17.18 1.50
C ALA A 89 -10.47 16.29 0.90
N ILE A 90 -9.22 16.74 0.92
CA ILE A 90 -8.05 15.96 0.47
C ILE A 90 -7.86 14.72 1.33
N GLU A 91 -7.85 14.88 2.66
CA GLU A 91 -7.69 13.77 3.60
C GLU A 91 -8.80 12.73 3.42
N ARG A 92 -10.04 13.17 3.23
CA ARG A 92 -11.17 12.29 2.96
C ARG A 92 -11.01 11.54 1.64
N LYS A 93 -10.61 12.23 0.57
CA LYS A 93 -10.38 11.61 -0.75
C LYS A 93 -9.27 10.57 -0.68
N LEU A 94 -8.11 10.92 -0.10
CA LEU A 94 -6.98 10.00 0.05
C LEU A 94 -7.37 8.76 0.87
N LYS A 95 -8.13 8.96 1.96
CA LYS A 95 -8.65 7.84 2.75
C LYS A 95 -9.54 6.92 1.91
N GLN A 96 -10.47 7.48 1.13
CA GLN A 96 -11.35 6.70 0.25
C GLN A 96 -10.58 5.95 -0.85
N GLU A 97 -9.55 6.56 -1.43
CA GLU A 97 -8.68 5.90 -2.41
C GLU A 97 -7.95 4.70 -1.77
N GLN A 98 -7.36 4.88 -0.58
CA GLN A 98 -6.69 3.80 0.14
C GLN A 98 -7.67 2.67 0.54
N GLU A 99 -8.86 3.01 1.03
CA GLU A 99 -9.91 2.03 1.37
C GLU A 99 -10.36 1.25 0.13
N SER A 100 -10.48 1.90 -1.02
CA SER A 100 -10.83 1.25 -2.29
C SER A 100 -9.73 0.29 -2.73
N LEU A 101 -8.46 0.72 -2.71
CA LEU A 101 -7.33 -0.15 -3.04
C LEU A 101 -7.26 -1.35 -2.09
N GLU A 102 -7.42 -1.12 -0.79
CA GLU A 102 -7.43 -2.20 0.20
C GLU A 102 -8.56 -3.21 -0.10
N TYR A 103 -9.76 -2.72 -0.43
CA TYR A 103 -10.88 -3.57 -0.78
C TYR A 103 -10.62 -4.40 -2.04
N GLU A 104 -10.03 -3.81 -3.07
CA GLU A 104 -9.60 -4.54 -4.27
C GLU A 104 -8.59 -5.65 -3.94
N PHE A 105 -7.59 -5.36 -3.11
CA PHE A 105 -6.64 -6.37 -2.66
C PHE A 105 -7.31 -7.49 -1.85
N ARG A 106 -8.29 -7.15 -1.00
CA ARG A 106 -9.08 -8.16 -0.27
C ARG A 106 -9.87 -9.06 -1.22
N LEU A 107 -10.51 -8.50 -2.26
CA LEU A 107 -11.22 -9.30 -3.26
C LEU A 107 -10.29 -10.23 -4.03
N VAL A 108 -9.13 -9.74 -4.46
CA VAL A 108 -8.12 -10.56 -5.15
C VAL A 108 -7.61 -11.68 -4.23
N THR A 109 -7.36 -11.38 -2.96
CA THR A 109 -6.92 -12.36 -1.97
C THR A 109 -7.98 -13.43 -1.74
N ALA A 110 -9.25 -13.03 -1.55
CA ALA A 110 -10.36 -13.95 -1.36
C ALA A 110 -10.57 -14.85 -2.58
N SER A 111 -10.43 -14.31 -3.80
CA SER A 111 -10.51 -15.09 -5.04
C SER A 111 -9.39 -16.13 -5.13
N LYS A 112 -8.15 -15.76 -4.78
CA LYS A 112 -7.02 -16.69 -4.75
C LYS A 112 -7.17 -17.78 -3.69
N GLU A 113 -7.70 -17.45 -2.51
CA GLU A 113 -7.95 -18.46 -1.46
C GLU A 113 -9.06 -19.44 -1.89
N ALA A 114 -10.12 -18.93 -2.51
CA ALA A 114 -11.18 -19.78 -3.07
C ALA A 114 -10.63 -20.72 -4.17
N GLU A 115 -9.74 -20.24 -5.03
CA GLU A 115 -9.07 -21.06 -6.03
C GLU A 115 -8.19 -22.15 -5.40
N LYS A 116 -7.38 -21.78 -4.40
CA LYS A 116 -6.56 -22.73 -3.65
C LYS A 116 -7.42 -23.83 -3.02
N GLN A 117 -8.54 -23.47 -2.39
CA GLN A 117 -9.43 -24.45 -1.76
C GLN A 117 -10.07 -25.40 -2.81
N ARG A 118 -10.41 -24.90 -3.99
CA ARG A 118 -10.89 -25.74 -5.11
C ARG A 118 -9.81 -26.73 -5.57
N ILE A 119 -8.58 -26.26 -5.76
CA ILE A 119 -7.46 -27.10 -6.17
C ILE A 119 -7.17 -28.18 -5.12
N GLU A 120 -7.18 -27.82 -3.83
CA GLU A 120 -6.99 -28.79 -2.74
C GLU A 120 -8.11 -29.84 -2.68
N ALA A 121 -9.37 -29.42 -2.85
CA ALA A 121 -10.51 -30.33 -2.88
C ALA A 121 -10.43 -31.29 -4.07
N GLN A 122 -10.06 -30.77 -5.25
CA GLN A 122 -9.85 -31.58 -6.46
C GLN A 122 -8.71 -32.59 -6.25
N GLY A 123 -7.57 -32.15 -5.71
CA GLY A 123 -6.43 -33.02 -5.42
C GLY A 123 -6.77 -34.15 -4.43
N LYS A 124 -7.55 -33.84 -3.37
CA LYS A 124 -8.06 -34.86 -2.44
C LYS A 124 -9.03 -35.84 -3.12
N ALA A 125 -9.94 -35.34 -3.95
CA ALA A 125 -10.88 -36.19 -4.68
C ALA A 125 -10.16 -37.14 -5.66
N ASP A 126 -9.15 -36.63 -6.37
CA ASP A 126 -8.35 -37.43 -7.30
C ASP A 126 -7.48 -38.45 -6.57
N ALA A 127 -6.84 -38.07 -5.46
CA ALA A 127 -6.09 -38.99 -4.62
C ALA A 127 -6.99 -40.11 -4.06
N ASN A 128 -8.19 -39.79 -3.58
CA ASN A 128 -9.16 -40.78 -3.11
C ASN A 128 -9.61 -41.72 -4.23
N ARG A 129 -9.82 -41.20 -5.45
CA ARG A 129 -10.19 -42.02 -6.61
C ARG A 129 -9.08 -43.00 -6.98
N ILE A 130 -7.83 -42.55 -7.00
CA ILE A 130 -6.65 -43.40 -7.27
C ILE A 130 -6.49 -44.44 -6.17
N LEU A 131 -6.59 -44.04 -4.90
CA LEU A 131 -6.51 -44.95 -3.76
C LEU A 131 -7.60 -46.03 -3.84
N ALA A 132 -8.86 -45.64 -4.07
CA ALA A 132 -9.97 -46.57 -4.21
C ALA A 132 -9.76 -47.55 -5.38
N ALA A 133 -9.24 -47.08 -6.52
CA ALA A 133 -8.91 -47.95 -7.65
C ALA A 133 -7.78 -48.95 -7.32
N SER A 134 -6.85 -48.59 -6.43
CA SER A 134 -5.75 -49.45 -5.98
C SER A 134 -6.14 -50.43 -4.87
N LEU A 135 -7.25 -50.19 -4.15
CA LEU A 135 -7.72 -51.03 -3.06
C LEU A 135 -8.47 -52.25 -3.61
N THR A 136 -7.73 -53.34 -3.83
CA THR A 136 -8.32 -54.66 -4.12
C THR A 136 -8.76 -55.37 -2.85
N SER A 137 -9.66 -56.34 -2.96
CA SER A 137 -10.13 -57.16 -1.82
C SER A 137 -8.98 -57.82 -1.05
N ASN A 138 -7.93 -58.26 -1.76
CA ASN A 138 -6.74 -58.86 -1.14
C ASN A 138 -5.91 -57.83 -0.35
N ILE A 139 -5.77 -56.60 -0.84
CA ILE A 139 -5.06 -55.52 -0.13
C ILE A 139 -5.83 -55.07 1.11
N LEU A 140 -7.17 -55.02 1.05
CA LEU A 140 -8.00 -54.70 2.21
C LEU A 140 -7.91 -55.78 3.30
N LYS A 141 -7.88 -57.06 2.90
CA LYS A 141 -7.64 -58.18 3.84
C LYS A 141 -6.25 -58.10 4.47
N ASP A 142 -5.21 -57.84 3.69
CA ASP A 142 -3.84 -57.68 4.18
C ASP A 142 -3.70 -56.54 5.19
N LYS A 143 -4.29 -55.36 4.89
CA LYS A 143 -4.35 -54.24 5.85
C LYS A 143 -5.15 -54.56 7.11
N GLY A 144 -6.23 -55.35 7.00
CA GLY A 144 -7.02 -55.83 8.13
C GLY A 144 -6.20 -56.74 9.06
N ILE A 145 -5.39 -57.62 8.48
CA ILE A 145 -4.45 -58.48 9.21
C ILE A 145 -3.39 -57.62 9.92
N GLU A 146 -2.76 -56.68 9.21
CA GLU A 146 -1.76 -55.77 9.78
C GLU A 146 -2.33 -54.95 10.95
N ALA A 147 -3.56 -54.45 10.82
CA ALA A 147 -4.25 -53.73 11.89
C ALA A 147 -4.51 -54.64 13.11
N THR A 148 -4.85 -55.91 12.89
CA THR A 148 -5.06 -56.90 13.95
C THR A 148 -3.75 -57.28 14.65
N ILE A 149 -2.63 -57.37 13.93
CA ILE A 149 -1.30 -57.61 14.50
C ILE A 149 -0.87 -56.44 15.38
N LYS A 150 -0.95 -55.20 14.87
CA LYS A 150 -0.63 -53.99 15.67
C LYS A 150 -1.53 -53.88 16.90
N LEU A 151 -2.78 -54.30 16.76
CA LEU A 151 -3.70 -54.39 17.88
C LEU A 151 -3.24 -55.48 18.86
N ALA A 152 -2.81 -56.66 18.44
CA ALA A 152 -2.28 -57.70 19.33
C ALA A 152 -1.00 -57.28 20.07
N GLU A 153 -0.14 -56.48 19.44
CA GLU A 153 1.13 -56.01 20.01
C GLU A 153 0.99 -54.85 21.01
N SER A 154 -0.16 -54.17 21.05
CA SER A 154 -0.36 -53.03 21.94
C SER A 154 -0.62 -53.48 23.39
N SER A 155 0.02 -52.79 24.34
CA SER A 155 0.05 -53.13 25.77
C SER A 155 -1.26 -52.90 26.56
N ASN A 156 -2.33 -52.43 25.90
CA ASN A 156 -3.61 -52.15 26.57
C ASN A 156 -4.51 -53.39 26.57
N SER A 157 -5.35 -53.55 27.60
CA SER A 157 -6.42 -54.57 27.59
C SER A 157 -7.37 -54.35 26.41
N LYS A 158 -7.66 -55.42 25.66
CA LYS A 158 -8.49 -55.40 24.45
C LYS A 158 -9.60 -56.44 24.56
N VAL A 159 -10.80 -56.07 24.11
CA VAL A 159 -11.92 -56.99 23.90
C VAL A 159 -12.20 -57.03 22.40
N VAL A 160 -12.16 -58.21 21.79
CA VAL A 160 -12.36 -58.40 20.34
C VAL A 160 -13.67 -59.16 20.13
N VAL A 161 -14.58 -58.58 19.35
CA VAL A 161 -15.88 -59.18 19.02
C VAL A 161 -15.92 -59.52 17.54
N ILE A 162 -16.12 -60.80 17.22
CA ILE A 162 -16.18 -61.32 15.85
C ILE A 162 -17.64 -61.61 15.53
N GLY A 163 -18.19 -60.91 14.54
CA GLY A 163 -19.57 -61.11 14.07
C GLY A 163 -19.71 -62.38 13.23
N SER A 164 -20.88 -63.02 13.28
CA SER A 164 -21.15 -64.35 12.67
C SER A 164 -21.40 -64.34 11.15
N GLY A 165 -20.87 -63.38 10.40
CA GLY A 165 -20.99 -63.31 8.94
C GLY A 165 -19.78 -63.94 8.24
N ASP A 166 -19.97 -64.48 7.03
CA ASP A 166 -18.97 -65.26 6.27
C ASP A 166 -17.63 -64.53 5.99
N ASP A 167 -17.59 -63.19 6.10
CA ASP A 167 -16.37 -62.38 5.91
C ASP A 167 -15.65 -61.98 7.21
N GLY A 168 -16.12 -62.40 8.39
CA GLY A 168 -15.32 -62.54 9.63
C GLY A 168 -14.47 -61.35 10.14
N LEU A 169 -14.62 -60.15 9.59
CA LEU A 169 -13.84 -58.98 10.03
C LEU A 169 -14.38 -58.51 11.39
N PRO A 170 -13.52 -58.43 12.43
CA PRO A 170 -13.96 -58.00 13.76
C PRO A 170 -14.39 -56.52 13.72
N LEU A 171 -15.60 -56.24 14.23
CA LEU A 171 -16.11 -54.88 14.41
C LEU A 171 -15.58 -54.33 15.74
N ILE A 172 -14.75 -53.28 15.66
CA ILE A 172 -14.23 -52.59 16.84
C ILE A 172 -15.25 -51.53 17.27
N LEU A 173 -16.05 -51.85 18.30
CA LEU A 173 -16.85 -50.85 19.02
C LEU A 173 -16.00 -50.28 20.15
N GLY A 174 -15.40 -49.11 19.92
CA GLY A 174 -14.75 -48.33 20.97
C GLY A 174 -15.79 -47.56 21.78
N ASN A 175 -15.76 -47.69 23.11
CA ASN A 175 -16.58 -46.92 24.03
C ASN A 175 -15.72 -45.85 24.73
N ASN A 176 -16.23 -44.61 24.70
CA ASN A 176 -15.72 -43.32 25.23
C ASN A 176 -14.58 -42.64 24.49
#